data_AF-A0AA90UFC8-F1
#
_entry.id   AF-A0AA90UFC8-F1
#
_cell.length_a   1.000
_cell.length_b   1.000
_cell.length_c   1.000
_cell.angle_alpha   90.00
_cell.angle_beta   90.00
_cell.angle_gamma   90.00
#
_symmetry.space_group_name_H-M   'P 1'
#
loop_
_entity.id
_entity.type
_entity.pdbx_description
1 polymer ?
#
loop_
_entity_poly.entity_id
_entity_poly.type
_entity_poly.pdbx_seq_one_letter_code
_entity_poly.pdbx_strand_id
1 'polypeptide(L)'
;MKHFIIKNGCKVVCISAIALSSLSSCMKDDLTNCPAPKVSLKFDYTYNVENADAFSQEVKNLNVYVFDKNGKYFDTYTQSADKFETGHSMDITDLQEGKYTFVCLARDKKPTGSRADGDDEMEFSFTQLTPGVSTINDLQEEMGKKDGEASVNNKKFTALYTAQTSLDFKGKKDTSGKLSLMKCTKTYRIVMLPYDNDQQGFVAENFDVRIKGSAALLDYKGDKVKDANGVEQNKPITYVPYNEKLVVNSSGNTQVEGEEIDKALVYDLSSSRMFERKNDVSTRNTESTEYDDKRIVITDKRTGKVIFNHSLPWFLALCGERTDKGWEDQEYLDRQDHYTLVFYVPSPGSDYHMDARIKVNGWVLNLQNADLGTK
;
A
#
# COMPACT_ATOMS: atom_id res chain seq x y z
N MET A 1 96.11 -13.94 -61.59
CA MET A 1 95.98 -15.36 -61.23
C MET A 1 94.50 -15.76 -61.37
N LYS A 2 94.23 -16.72 -62.25
CA LYS A 2 93.10 -17.67 -62.38
C LYS A 2 91.66 -17.27 -61.94
N HIS A 3 90.74 -17.49 -62.89
CA HIS A 3 89.28 -17.72 -62.90
C HIS A 3 88.50 -17.92 -61.56
N PHE A 4 87.18 -17.67 -61.44
CA PHE A 4 86.05 -18.15 -62.28
C PHE A 4 84.71 -17.41 -61.95
N ILE A 5 83.75 -17.54 -62.87
CA ILE A 5 82.43 -16.90 -63.06
C ILE A 5 81.34 -17.34 -62.04
N ILE A 6 80.28 -16.52 -61.82
CA ILE A 6 78.83 -16.90 -61.92
C ILE A 6 77.92 -15.64 -61.91
N LYS A 7 76.94 -15.66 -62.82
CA LYS A 7 75.85 -14.69 -63.07
C LYS A 7 74.76 -14.71 -61.99
N ASN A 8 74.04 -13.61 -61.79
CA ASN A 8 72.58 -13.58 -61.91
C ASN A 8 72.01 -12.16 -62.01
N GLY A 9 71.04 -11.99 -62.91
CA GLY A 9 70.40 -10.72 -63.27
C GLY A 9 69.29 -10.32 -62.31
N CYS A 10 69.14 -8.99 -62.14
CA CYS A 10 68.09 -8.36 -61.35
C CYS A 10 66.87 -8.07 -62.25
N LYS A 11 65.71 -8.62 -61.91
CA LYS A 11 64.42 -8.36 -62.57
C LYS A 11 63.71 -7.19 -61.89
N VAL A 12 63.16 -6.30 -62.73
CA VAL A 12 62.31 -5.16 -62.38
C VAL A 12 60.96 -5.63 -61.86
N VAL A 13 60.48 -5.01 -60.77
CA VAL A 13 59.21 -5.27 -60.09
C VAL A 13 58.07 -4.57 -60.84
N CYS A 14 57.04 -5.33 -61.24
CA CYS A 14 55.78 -4.80 -61.78
C CYS A 14 54.75 -4.63 -60.67
N ILE A 15 54.22 -3.41 -60.55
CA ILE A 15 53.08 -3.05 -59.70
C ILE A 15 51.80 -3.59 -60.37
N SER A 16 51.02 -4.40 -59.66
CA SER A 16 49.67 -4.79 -60.06
C SER A 16 48.69 -4.49 -58.92
N ALA A 17 47.76 -3.58 -59.20
CA ALA A 17 46.69 -3.15 -58.29
C ALA A 17 45.59 -4.22 -58.25
N ILE A 18 45.30 -4.74 -57.06
CA ILE A 18 44.14 -5.61 -56.82
C ILE A 18 42.96 -4.70 -56.46
N ALA A 19 41.96 -4.67 -57.33
CA ALA A 19 40.67 -4.05 -57.05
C ALA A 19 39.90 -4.93 -56.04
N LEU A 20 39.63 -4.41 -54.85
CA LEU A 20 38.72 -5.00 -53.87
C LEU A 20 37.27 -4.81 -54.36
N SER A 21 36.71 -5.86 -54.95
CA SER A 21 35.27 -5.95 -55.21
C SER A 21 34.52 -6.07 -53.87
N SER A 22 33.75 -5.04 -53.54
CA SER A 22 32.78 -5.03 -52.45
C SER A 22 31.73 -6.12 -52.67
N LEU A 23 31.71 -7.12 -51.80
CA LEU A 23 30.60 -8.04 -51.68
C LEU A 23 29.40 -7.26 -51.16
N SER A 24 28.46 -6.98 -52.05
CA SER A 24 27.12 -6.50 -51.72
C SER A 24 26.34 -7.66 -51.09
N SER A 25 26.56 -7.87 -49.79
CA SER A 25 25.62 -8.66 -48.98
C SER A 25 24.36 -7.82 -48.79
N CYS A 26 23.38 -8.01 -49.65
CA CYS A 26 22.01 -7.65 -49.34
C CYS A 26 21.51 -8.63 -48.27
N MET A 27 21.75 -8.33 -46.99
CA MET A 27 20.96 -8.91 -45.92
C MET A 27 19.53 -8.37 -46.11
N LYS A 28 18.67 -9.17 -46.72
CA LYS A 28 17.23 -9.01 -46.54
C LYS A 28 16.96 -9.51 -45.13
N ASP A 29 16.91 -8.59 -44.17
CA ASP A 29 16.36 -8.89 -42.86
C ASP A 29 14.94 -9.40 -43.07
N ASP A 30 14.74 -10.68 -42.81
CA ASP A 30 13.43 -11.31 -42.79
C ASP A 30 12.69 -10.78 -41.56
N LEU A 31 12.13 -9.58 -41.68
CA LEU A 31 11.43 -8.83 -40.64
C LEU A 31 10.07 -9.45 -40.27
N THR A 32 9.75 -10.64 -40.78
CA THR A 32 8.44 -11.28 -40.61
C THR A 32 8.25 -11.94 -39.25
N ASN A 33 9.31 -12.08 -38.43
CA ASN A 33 9.28 -12.75 -37.12
C ASN A 33 9.77 -11.91 -35.94
N CYS A 34 9.94 -10.59 -36.08
CA CYS A 34 10.17 -9.75 -34.90
C CYS A 34 8.84 -9.55 -34.14
N PRO A 35 8.75 -9.93 -32.85
CA PRO A 35 7.58 -9.62 -32.05
C PRO A 35 7.27 -8.12 -32.14
N ALA A 36 5.99 -7.76 -32.20
CA ALA A 36 5.60 -6.35 -32.16
C ALA A 36 6.21 -5.70 -30.91
N PRO A 37 6.83 -4.50 -31.04
CA PRO A 37 7.37 -3.79 -29.89
C PRO A 37 6.32 -3.62 -28.81
N LYS A 38 6.72 -3.75 -27.55
CA LYS A 38 5.79 -3.77 -26.40
C LYS A 38 6.21 -2.82 -25.29
N VAL A 39 5.25 -2.50 -24.42
CA VAL A 39 5.52 -1.94 -23.10
C VAL A 39 5.59 -3.09 -22.10
N SER A 40 6.67 -3.17 -21.32
CA SER A 40 6.83 -4.19 -20.28
C SER A 40 6.86 -3.54 -18.90
N LEU A 41 5.84 -3.79 -18.08
CA LEU A 41 5.69 -3.21 -16.75
C LEU A 41 6.14 -4.22 -15.71
N LYS A 42 7.17 -3.87 -14.94
CA LYS A 42 7.66 -4.65 -13.80
C LYS A 42 7.02 -4.17 -12.51
N PHE A 43 6.70 -5.10 -11.63
CA PHE A 43 6.07 -4.80 -10.35
C PHE A 43 7.00 -5.18 -9.20
N ASP A 44 6.97 -4.38 -8.14
CA ASP A 44 7.59 -4.70 -6.87
C ASP A 44 6.76 -4.11 -5.73
N TYR A 45 6.91 -4.69 -4.55
CA TYR A 45 6.40 -4.13 -3.29
C TYR A 45 7.57 -4.06 -2.33
N THR A 46 8.42 -3.04 -2.54
CA THR A 46 9.57 -2.73 -1.66
C THR A 46 9.24 -1.65 -0.63
N TYR A 47 8.11 -0.95 -0.81
CA TYR A 47 7.65 0.12 0.07
C TYR A 47 6.93 -0.43 1.31
N ASN A 48 7.68 -1.21 2.09
CA ASN A 48 7.27 -1.83 3.35
C ASN A 48 8.36 -1.64 4.41
N VAL A 49 8.12 -2.13 5.64
CA VAL A 49 9.07 -1.97 6.76
C VAL A 49 10.38 -2.77 6.62
N GLU A 50 10.35 -3.85 5.84
CA GLU A 50 11.52 -4.69 5.59
C GLU A 50 12.45 -4.12 4.51
N ASN A 51 11.98 -3.14 3.72
CA ASN A 51 12.66 -2.66 2.51
C ASN A 51 13.03 -3.79 1.52
N ALA A 52 12.24 -4.86 1.50
CA ALA A 52 12.45 -6.03 0.66
C ALA A 52 11.23 -6.25 -0.24
N ASP A 53 11.46 -6.75 -1.45
CA ASP A 53 10.36 -6.99 -2.40
C ASP A 53 9.47 -8.16 -1.93
N ALA A 54 8.25 -7.83 -1.52
CA ALA A 54 7.24 -8.79 -1.09
C ALA A 54 6.16 -9.06 -2.16
N PHE A 55 6.32 -8.53 -3.38
CA PHE A 55 5.32 -8.60 -4.45
C PHE A 55 4.81 -10.01 -4.70
N SER A 56 5.73 -10.96 -4.95
CA SER A 56 5.40 -12.33 -5.30
C SER A 56 4.79 -13.14 -4.14
N GLN A 57 4.88 -12.64 -2.90
CA GLN A 57 4.30 -13.31 -1.73
C GLN A 57 2.91 -12.78 -1.38
N GLU A 58 2.66 -11.50 -1.60
CA GLU A 58 1.41 -10.86 -1.17
C GLU A 58 0.40 -10.66 -2.29
N VAL A 59 0.83 -10.20 -3.46
CA VAL A 59 -0.08 -9.75 -4.53
C VAL A 59 -0.58 -10.93 -5.35
N LYS A 60 -1.88 -10.94 -5.65
CA LYS A 60 -2.56 -12.01 -6.41
C LYS A 60 -3.44 -11.51 -7.55
N ASN A 61 -3.66 -10.21 -7.62
CA ASN A 61 -4.42 -9.57 -8.69
C ASN A 61 -3.82 -8.21 -9.00
N LEU A 62 -3.68 -7.91 -10.29
CA LEU A 62 -3.22 -6.65 -10.86
C LEU A 62 -4.29 -6.12 -11.80
N ASN A 63 -4.66 -4.86 -11.67
CA ASN A 63 -5.46 -4.12 -12.65
C ASN A 63 -4.64 -2.90 -13.07
N VAL A 64 -4.13 -2.92 -14.30
CA VAL A 64 -3.33 -1.83 -14.87
C VAL A 64 -4.18 -1.00 -15.81
N TYR A 65 -4.56 0.18 -15.35
CA TYR A 65 -5.28 1.19 -16.11
C TYR A 65 -4.29 2.01 -16.93
N VAL A 66 -4.57 2.15 -18.22
CA VAL A 66 -3.74 2.90 -19.16
C VAL A 66 -4.43 4.21 -19.52
N PHE A 67 -3.71 5.31 -19.41
CA PHE A 67 -4.16 6.64 -19.81
C PHE A 67 -3.26 7.16 -20.93
N ASP A 68 -3.87 7.71 -21.99
CA ASP A 68 -3.16 8.24 -23.15
C ASP A 68 -2.45 9.58 -22.83
N LYS A 69 -1.80 10.15 -23.85
CA LYS A 69 -1.07 11.43 -23.74
C LYS A 69 -1.94 12.62 -23.31
N ASN A 70 -3.26 12.53 -23.49
CA ASN A 70 -4.23 13.55 -23.11
C ASN A 70 -4.84 13.27 -21.72
N GLY A 71 -4.35 12.23 -21.03
CA GLY A 71 -4.87 11.78 -19.75
C GLY A 71 -6.22 11.07 -19.87
N LYS A 72 -6.61 10.59 -21.06
CA LYS A 72 -7.85 9.86 -21.28
C LYS A 72 -7.63 8.36 -21.10
N TYR A 73 -8.55 7.72 -20.38
CA TYR A 73 -8.56 6.29 -20.18
C TYR A 73 -8.60 5.57 -21.54
N PHE A 74 -7.66 4.66 -21.74
CA PHE A 74 -7.51 3.86 -22.95
C PHE A 74 -8.10 2.46 -22.73
N ASP A 75 -7.52 1.71 -21.80
CA ASP A 75 -7.94 0.34 -21.49
C ASP A 75 -7.42 -0.11 -20.12
N THR A 76 -7.88 -1.27 -19.64
CA THR A 76 -7.42 -1.94 -18.42
C THR A 76 -6.89 -3.33 -18.74
N TYR A 77 -5.69 -3.65 -18.24
CA TYR A 77 -5.10 -4.97 -18.34
C TYR A 77 -5.09 -5.64 -16.97
N THR A 78 -5.77 -6.77 -16.86
CA THR A 78 -5.90 -7.51 -15.60
C THR A 78 -5.14 -8.84 -15.64
N GLN A 79 -4.42 -9.15 -14.56
CA GLN A 79 -3.80 -10.45 -14.35
C GLN A 79 -4.05 -10.95 -12.93
N SER A 80 -4.26 -12.26 -12.79
CA SER A 80 -4.42 -12.90 -11.49
C SER A 80 -3.69 -14.22 -11.44
N ALA A 81 -3.06 -14.50 -10.31
CA ALA A 81 -2.36 -15.74 -10.04
C ALA A 81 -2.51 -16.09 -8.55
N ASP A 82 -2.42 -17.38 -8.21
CA ASP A 82 -2.33 -17.76 -6.79
C ASP A 82 -1.01 -17.28 -6.18
N LYS A 83 0.03 -17.19 -7.02
CA LYS A 83 1.34 -16.64 -6.73
C LYS A 83 1.97 -16.13 -8.04
N PHE A 84 2.46 -14.89 -8.05
CA PHE A 84 3.29 -14.40 -9.16
C PHE A 84 4.74 -14.82 -8.97
N GLU A 85 5.50 -14.89 -10.07
CA GLU A 85 6.94 -15.14 -10.01
C GLU A 85 7.71 -13.91 -9.53
N THR A 86 8.87 -14.12 -8.92
CA THR A 86 9.78 -13.01 -8.58
C THR A 86 10.25 -12.32 -9.87
N GLY A 87 10.11 -10.99 -9.93
CA GLY A 87 10.45 -10.21 -11.12
C GLY A 87 9.37 -10.25 -12.22
N HIS A 88 8.14 -10.64 -11.87
CA HIS A 88 6.98 -10.63 -12.78
C HIS A 88 6.86 -9.33 -13.59
N SER A 89 6.49 -9.47 -14.86
CA SER A 89 6.21 -8.36 -15.75
C SER A 89 4.91 -8.58 -16.53
N MET A 90 4.18 -7.50 -16.74
CA MET A 90 3.03 -7.47 -17.63
C MET A 90 3.44 -6.79 -18.94
N ASP A 91 3.32 -7.53 -20.03
CA ASP A 91 3.58 -7.03 -21.38
C ASP A 91 2.29 -6.54 -22.01
N ILE A 92 2.32 -5.31 -22.51
CA ILE A 92 1.22 -4.65 -23.22
C ILE A 92 1.67 -4.38 -24.66
N THR A 93 0.96 -4.97 -25.62
CA THR A 93 1.17 -4.79 -27.07
C THR A 93 0.14 -3.83 -27.66
N ASP A 94 0.26 -3.55 -28.95
CA ASP A 94 -0.75 -2.83 -29.74
C ASP A 94 -1.01 -1.37 -29.32
N LEU A 95 -0.12 -0.79 -28.49
CA LEU A 95 -0.10 0.63 -28.22
C LEU A 95 0.51 1.40 -29.40
N GLN A 96 -0.10 2.54 -29.74
CA GLN A 96 0.50 3.47 -30.71
C GLN A 96 1.68 4.21 -30.08
N GLU A 97 2.57 4.75 -30.90
CA GLU A 97 3.64 5.64 -30.42
C GLU A 97 3.05 6.82 -29.62
N GLY A 98 3.52 7.03 -28.40
CA GLY A 98 3.00 8.06 -27.53
C GLY A 98 3.43 7.96 -26.08
N LYS A 99 3.11 9.01 -25.32
CA LYS A 99 3.26 9.04 -23.87
C LYS A 99 2.02 8.43 -23.22
N TYR A 100 2.21 7.55 -22.26
CA TYR A 100 1.15 6.91 -21.49
C TYR A 100 1.43 7.01 -20.00
N THR A 101 0.37 7.10 -19.20
CA THR A 101 0.41 6.92 -17.76
C THR A 101 -0.26 5.60 -17.42
N PHE A 102 0.42 4.79 -16.62
CA PHE A 102 -0.06 3.50 -16.15
C PHE A 102 -0.32 3.62 -14.66
N VAL A 103 -1.53 3.26 -14.22
CA VAL A 103 -1.89 3.14 -12.80
C VAL A 103 -2.20 1.68 -12.53
N CYS A 104 -1.60 1.11 -11.48
CA CYS A 104 -1.91 -0.23 -11.04
C CYS A 104 -2.67 -0.19 -9.73
N LEU A 105 -3.88 -0.76 -9.72
CA LEU A 105 -4.61 -1.12 -8.51
C LEU A 105 -4.53 -2.63 -8.32
N ALA A 106 -3.87 -3.06 -7.26
CA ALA A 106 -3.59 -4.47 -7.00
C ALA A 106 -4.25 -4.95 -5.71
N ARG A 107 -4.43 -6.27 -5.59
CA ARG A 107 -5.03 -6.94 -4.44
C ARG A 107 -4.26 -8.18 -4.02
N ASP A 108 -4.35 -8.54 -2.74
CA ASP A 108 -3.80 -9.79 -2.18
C ASP A 108 -4.72 -11.01 -2.39
N LYS A 109 -5.79 -10.82 -3.16
CA LYS A 109 -6.82 -11.81 -3.43
C LYS A 109 -7.20 -11.79 -4.91
N LYS A 110 -7.49 -12.98 -5.45
CA LYS A 110 -8.07 -13.14 -6.79
C LYS A 110 -9.55 -12.72 -6.77
N PRO A 111 -10.04 -12.08 -7.83
CA PRO A 111 -11.48 -11.89 -8.00
C PRO A 111 -12.18 -13.25 -7.97
N THR A 112 -13.16 -13.40 -7.09
CA THR A 112 -14.07 -14.55 -7.10
C THR A 112 -15.31 -14.10 -7.85
N GLY A 113 -15.55 -14.63 -9.05
CA GLY A 113 -16.61 -14.20 -9.98
C GLY A 113 -18.07 -14.37 -9.48
N SER A 114 -18.28 -14.51 -8.17
CA SER A 114 -19.56 -14.69 -7.52
C SER A 114 -20.25 -13.38 -7.13
N ARG A 115 -19.53 -12.24 -7.17
CA ARG A 115 -20.04 -10.89 -6.89
C ARG A 115 -19.40 -9.91 -7.86
N ALA A 116 -20.16 -8.93 -8.35
CA ALA A 116 -19.57 -7.84 -9.10
C ALA A 116 -18.69 -7.00 -8.17
N ASP A 117 -17.59 -6.45 -8.70
CA ASP A 117 -16.79 -5.46 -7.95
C ASP A 117 -17.72 -4.30 -7.55
N GLY A 118 -17.90 -4.10 -6.25
CA GLY A 118 -18.79 -3.06 -5.68
C GLY A 118 -20.10 -3.54 -5.07
N ASP A 119 -20.40 -4.84 -5.06
CA ASP A 119 -21.58 -5.39 -4.37
C ASP A 119 -21.36 -5.60 -2.86
N ASP A 120 -20.11 -5.57 -2.40
CA ASP A 120 -19.77 -5.69 -0.97
C ASP A 120 -19.27 -4.35 -0.45
N GLU A 121 -20.15 -3.63 0.26
CA GLU A 121 -19.86 -2.32 0.87
C GLU A 121 -18.69 -2.36 1.87
N MET A 122 -18.25 -3.55 2.29
CA MET A 122 -17.12 -3.74 3.19
C MET A 122 -15.79 -3.99 2.46
N GLU A 123 -15.78 -3.98 1.13
CA GLU A 123 -14.59 -4.10 0.29
C GLU A 123 -14.41 -2.81 -0.53
N PHE A 124 -13.16 -2.51 -0.93
CA PHE A 124 -12.94 -1.45 -1.91
C PHE A 124 -13.53 -1.86 -3.26
N SER A 125 -14.20 -0.93 -3.90
CA SER A 125 -14.68 -1.01 -5.28
C SER A 125 -13.94 0.01 -6.14
N PHE A 126 -13.76 -0.30 -7.42
CA PHE A 126 -13.07 0.57 -8.36
C PHE A 126 -14.07 1.24 -9.29
N THR A 127 -13.85 2.52 -9.58
CA THR A 127 -14.70 3.27 -10.51
C THR A 127 -14.64 2.66 -11.90
N GLN A 128 -15.80 2.51 -12.54
CA GLN A 128 -15.90 2.04 -13.92
C GLN A 128 -15.56 3.19 -14.88
N LEU A 129 -14.54 3.00 -15.71
CA LEU A 129 -14.05 4.03 -16.63
C LEU A 129 -14.57 3.80 -18.05
N THR A 130 -14.82 4.89 -18.77
CA THR A 130 -15.26 4.87 -20.17
C THR A 130 -14.10 5.27 -21.09
N PRO A 131 -13.65 4.39 -22.02
CA PRO A 131 -12.56 4.67 -22.93
C PRO A 131 -12.74 5.98 -23.72
N GLY A 132 -11.68 6.76 -23.83
CA GLY A 132 -11.66 8.06 -24.52
C GLY A 132 -12.39 9.21 -23.79
N VAL A 133 -13.16 8.92 -22.73
CA VAL A 133 -13.95 9.91 -21.98
C VAL A 133 -13.37 10.16 -20.60
N SER A 134 -13.27 9.10 -19.80
CA SER A 134 -12.77 9.18 -18.42
C SER A 134 -11.32 9.63 -18.38
N THR A 135 -10.94 10.27 -17.29
CA THR A 135 -9.62 10.78 -16.98
C THR A 135 -9.03 10.04 -15.79
N ILE A 136 -7.74 10.24 -15.54
CA ILE A 136 -7.07 9.64 -14.38
C ILE A 136 -7.70 10.03 -13.03
N ASN A 137 -8.30 11.22 -12.93
CA ASN A 137 -8.98 11.68 -11.71
C ASN A 137 -10.33 10.98 -11.46
N ASP A 138 -10.89 10.33 -12.49
CA ASP A 138 -12.09 9.51 -12.37
C ASP A 138 -11.76 8.11 -11.84
N LEU A 139 -10.49 7.70 -11.82
CA LEU A 139 -10.06 6.44 -11.20
C LEU A 139 -9.97 6.64 -9.69
N GLN A 140 -10.99 6.17 -8.99
CA GLN A 140 -11.13 6.26 -7.55
C GLN A 140 -11.47 4.89 -6.96
N GLU A 141 -11.03 4.66 -5.72
CA GLU A 141 -11.38 3.49 -4.93
C GLU A 141 -12.30 3.88 -3.77
N GLU A 142 -13.48 3.26 -3.71
CA GLU A 142 -14.48 3.57 -2.69
C GLU A 142 -14.89 2.32 -1.89
N MET A 143 -14.96 2.46 -0.57
CA MET A 143 -15.52 1.49 0.37
C MET A 143 -16.66 2.14 1.16
N GLY A 144 -17.68 1.37 1.50
CA GLY A 144 -18.82 1.82 2.29
C GLY A 144 -20.09 2.00 1.47
N LYS A 145 -21.12 2.51 2.14
CA LYS A 145 -22.44 2.76 1.59
C LYS A 145 -22.44 3.97 0.68
N LYS A 146 -23.12 3.84 -0.47
CA LYS A 146 -23.22 4.90 -1.48
C LYS A 146 -24.29 5.96 -1.15
N ASP A 147 -25.30 5.59 -0.37
CA ASP A 147 -26.49 6.40 -0.05
C ASP A 147 -26.27 7.52 0.99
N GLY A 148 -25.05 7.65 1.53
CA GLY A 148 -24.71 8.70 2.48
C GLY A 148 -24.97 8.34 3.95
N GLU A 149 -25.40 7.12 4.24
CA GLU A 149 -25.42 6.62 5.61
C GLU A 149 -24.01 6.35 6.16
N ALA A 150 -23.86 6.48 7.48
CA ALA A 150 -22.61 6.12 8.16
C ALA A 150 -22.28 4.64 7.90
N SER A 151 -21.07 4.39 7.39
CA SER A 151 -20.62 3.04 7.07
C SER A 151 -19.96 2.38 8.27
N VAL A 152 -20.25 1.10 8.48
CA VAL A 152 -19.60 0.28 9.51
C VAL A 152 -18.97 -0.93 8.85
N ASN A 153 -17.67 -1.14 9.05
CA ASN A 153 -16.94 -2.28 8.50
C ASN A 153 -16.42 -3.18 9.62
N ASN A 154 -16.82 -4.44 9.60
CA ASN A 154 -16.45 -5.48 10.56
C ASN A 154 -15.73 -6.67 9.90
N LYS A 155 -15.07 -6.45 8.77
CA LYS A 155 -14.36 -7.51 8.02
C LYS A 155 -12.86 -7.26 7.98
N LYS A 156 -12.11 -8.36 7.89
CA LYS A 156 -10.79 -8.35 7.29
C LYS A 156 -10.95 -8.30 5.78
N PHE A 157 -11.06 -7.10 5.23
CA PHE A 157 -11.21 -6.88 3.80
C PHE A 157 -9.88 -7.07 3.05
N THR A 158 -10.00 -7.20 1.74
CA THR A 158 -8.91 -7.48 0.81
C THR A 158 -7.90 -6.33 0.81
N ALA A 159 -6.60 -6.63 0.79
CA ALA A 159 -5.59 -5.58 0.76
C ALA A 159 -5.65 -4.81 -0.57
N LEU A 160 -5.48 -3.49 -0.50
CA LEU A 160 -5.40 -2.60 -1.66
C LEU A 160 -3.98 -2.07 -1.78
N TYR A 161 -3.43 -2.14 -2.99
CA TYR A 161 -2.17 -1.52 -3.34
C TYR A 161 -2.36 -0.59 -4.53
N THR A 162 -1.59 0.49 -4.57
CA THR A 162 -1.53 1.42 -5.71
C THR A 162 -0.10 1.66 -6.16
N ALA A 163 0.09 1.86 -7.47
CA ALA A 163 1.31 2.41 -8.06
C ALA A 163 0.99 3.15 -9.34
N GLN A 164 1.89 4.05 -9.74
CA GLN A 164 1.81 4.69 -11.04
C GLN A 164 3.18 4.85 -11.69
N THR A 165 3.20 4.89 -13.02
CA THR A 165 4.39 5.25 -13.80
C THR A 165 3.98 5.91 -15.11
N SER A 166 4.89 6.61 -15.77
CA SER A 166 4.64 7.20 -17.08
C SER A 166 5.79 6.89 -18.03
N LEU A 167 5.45 6.43 -19.23
CA LEU A 167 6.42 6.00 -20.23
C LEU A 167 6.15 6.69 -21.56
N ASP A 168 7.21 6.91 -22.32
CA ASP A 168 7.15 7.40 -23.69
C ASP A 168 7.50 6.24 -24.63
N PHE A 169 6.47 5.58 -25.16
CA PHE A 169 6.62 4.42 -26.02
C PHE A 169 6.87 4.84 -27.45
N LYS A 170 8.06 4.54 -27.97
CA LYS A 170 8.52 4.98 -29.31
C LYS A 170 8.09 4.06 -30.46
N GLY A 171 7.33 2.99 -30.20
CA GLY A 171 6.83 2.06 -31.22
C GLY A 171 7.87 1.24 -32.00
N LYS A 172 9.18 1.49 -31.80
CA LYS A 172 10.28 0.86 -32.54
C LYS A 172 11.03 -0.22 -31.76
N LYS A 173 10.96 -0.16 -30.43
CA LYS A 173 11.65 -1.06 -29.50
C LYS A 173 10.83 -1.19 -28.23
N ASP A 174 11.02 -2.29 -27.53
CA ASP A 174 10.43 -2.50 -26.22
C ASP A 174 10.80 -1.36 -25.27
N THR A 175 9.82 -0.93 -24.48
CA THR A 175 10.00 0.08 -23.44
C THR A 175 9.58 -0.53 -22.11
N SER A 176 10.43 -0.42 -21.09
CA SER A 176 10.13 -0.97 -19.78
C SER A 176 9.83 0.12 -18.76
N GLY A 177 8.85 -0.13 -17.91
CA GLY A 177 8.53 0.69 -16.74
C GLY A 177 8.50 -0.12 -15.47
N LYS A 178 8.48 0.59 -14.34
CA LYS A 178 8.41 -0.01 -13.02
C LYS A 178 7.22 0.60 -12.26
N LEU A 179 6.40 -0.26 -11.67
CA LEU A 179 5.26 0.08 -10.82
C LEU A 179 5.56 -0.42 -9.41
N SER A 180 6.07 0.49 -8.57
CA SER A 180 6.40 0.20 -7.17
C SER A 180 5.18 0.44 -6.29
N LEU A 181 4.61 -0.66 -5.81
CA LEU A 181 3.36 -0.68 -5.06
C LEU A 181 3.52 -0.08 -3.66
N MET A 182 2.52 0.69 -3.25
CA MET A 182 2.27 1.09 -1.87
C MET A 182 0.98 0.44 -1.39
N LYS A 183 1.01 -0.19 -0.21
CA LYS A 183 -0.16 -0.81 0.41
C LYS A 183 -0.97 0.23 1.18
N CYS A 184 -2.21 0.44 0.75
CA CYS A 184 -3.12 1.41 1.36
C CYS A 184 -3.79 0.85 2.62
N THR A 185 -4.09 -0.44 2.66
CA THR A 185 -4.85 -1.04 3.77
C THR A 185 -3.97 -1.40 4.96
N LYS A 186 -4.51 -1.26 6.18
CA LYS A 186 -3.82 -1.49 7.45
C LYS A 186 -4.58 -2.52 8.28
N THR A 187 -3.84 -3.30 9.07
CA THR A 187 -4.39 -4.26 10.03
C THR A 187 -3.89 -3.97 11.45
N TYR A 188 -4.71 -4.30 12.44
CA TYR A 188 -4.45 -4.00 13.84
C TYR A 188 -4.73 -5.23 14.68
N ARG A 189 -3.85 -5.50 15.64
CA ARG A 189 -4.12 -6.34 16.79
C ARG A 189 -4.12 -5.48 18.03
N ILE A 190 -5.28 -5.31 18.63
CA ILE A 190 -5.46 -4.61 19.90
C ILE A 190 -5.43 -5.66 21.01
N VAL A 191 -4.46 -5.55 21.91
CA VAL A 191 -4.33 -6.38 23.10
C VAL A 191 -4.67 -5.51 24.30
N MET A 192 -5.74 -5.86 25.00
CA MET A 192 -6.08 -5.24 26.27
C MET A 192 -5.67 -6.20 27.38
N LEU A 193 -4.85 -5.71 28.31
CA LEU A 193 -4.43 -6.41 29.52
C LEU A 193 -5.22 -5.84 30.70
N PRO A 194 -5.63 -6.67 31.66
CA PRO A 194 -6.26 -6.16 32.86
C PRO A 194 -5.22 -5.42 33.72
N TYR A 195 -5.67 -4.48 34.56
CA TYR A 195 -4.78 -3.88 35.55
C TYR A 195 -4.42 -4.90 36.65
N ASP A 196 -5.41 -5.68 37.08
CA ASP A 196 -5.25 -6.80 38.02
C ASP A 196 -5.85 -8.09 37.42
N ASN A 197 -5.21 -9.25 37.60
CA ASN A 197 -5.70 -10.52 37.02
C ASN A 197 -7.12 -10.91 37.48
N ASP A 198 -7.53 -10.47 38.67
CA ASP A 198 -8.85 -10.69 39.24
C ASP A 198 -9.89 -9.61 38.85
N GLN A 199 -9.52 -8.65 38.00
CA GLN A 199 -10.40 -7.57 37.54
C GLN A 199 -11.74 -8.12 37.02
N GLN A 200 -12.80 -7.76 37.76
CA GLN A 200 -14.16 -8.20 37.50
C GLN A 200 -14.70 -7.60 36.21
N GLY A 201 -15.39 -8.44 35.43
CA GLY A 201 -15.98 -8.05 34.15
C GLY A 201 -14.95 -7.81 33.03
N PHE A 202 -13.72 -8.29 33.18
CA PHE A 202 -12.72 -8.25 32.10
C PHE A 202 -13.00 -9.33 31.04
N VAL A 203 -14.04 -9.09 30.23
CA VAL A 203 -14.48 -9.94 29.11
C VAL A 203 -14.70 -9.07 27.87
N ALA A 204 -14.54 -9.64 26.67
CA ALA A 204 -14.59 -8.88 25.41
C ALA A 204 -15.92 -8.12 25.25
N GLU A 205 -17.02 -8.76 25.64
CA GLU A 205 -18.37 -8.21 25.58
C GLU A 205 -18.59 -6.94 26.41
N ASN A 206 -17.69 -6.59 27.33
CA ASN A 206 -17.82 -5.36 28.14
C ASN A 206 -17.11 -4.16 27.53
N PHE A 207 -16.36 -4.34 26.46
CA PHE A 207 -15.66 -3.25 25.78
C PHE A 207 -16.20 -3.08 24.36
N ASP A 208 -16.01 -1.86 23.87
CA ASP A 208 -16.30 -1.48 22.50
C ASP A 208 -15.07 -0.79 21.94
N VAL A 209 -14.44 -1.41 20.95
CA VAL A 209 -13.19 -0.96 20.34
C VAL A 209 -13.49 -0.55 18.90
N ARG A 210 -13.19 0.70 18.53
CA ARG A 210 -13.52 1.25 17.21
C ARG A 210 -12.37 2.08 16.66
N ILE A 211 -12.22 2.09 15.34
CA ILE A 211 -11.47 3.11 14.62
C ILE A 211 -12.47 3.97 13.83
N LYS A 212 -12.57 5.26 14.17
CA LYS A 212 -13.46 6.24 13.52
C LYS A 212 -12.65 7.19 12.62
N GLY A 213 -13.29 7.83 11.62
CA GLY A 213 -12.72 8.99 10.91
C GLY A 213 -11.78 8.67 9.75
N SER A 214 -12.17 7.78 8.82
CA SER A 214 -11.25 7.25 7.80
C SER A 214 -11.56 7.65 6.37
N ALA A 215 -10.50 7.73 5.56
CA ALA A 215 -10.58 7.81 4.11
C ALA A 215 -11.15 6.51 3.51
N ALA A 216 -12.42 6.50 3.16
CA ALA A 216 -13.07 5.39 2.45
C ALA A 216 -13.11 5.62 0.93
N LEU A 217 -12.74 6.83 0.48
CA LEU A 217 -12.66 7.26 -0.91
C LEU A 217 -11.23 7.78 -1.20
N LEU A 218 -10.52 7.04 -2.05
CA LEU A 218 -9.14 7.29 -2.43
C LEU A 218 -9.04 7.59 -3.95
N ASP A 219 -8.09 8.43 -4.32
CA ASP A 219 -7.73 8.66 -5.72
C ASP A 219 -6.73 7.59 -6.20
N TYR A 220 -6.42 7.62 -7.49
CA TYR A 220 -5.43 6.75 -8.12
C TYR A 220 -4.03 6.72 -7.47
N LYS A 221 -3.66 7.69 -6.61
CA LYS A 221 -2.41 7.69 -5.84
C LYS A 221 -2.55 7.08 -4.44
N GLY A 222 -3.77 6.74 -4.05
CA GLY A 222 -4.15 6.38 -2.69
C GLY A 222 -4.33 7.59 -1.77
N ASP A 223 -4.46 8.81 -2.30
CA ASP A 223 -4.70 10.03 -1.51
C ASP A 223 -6.21 10.27 -1.31
N LYS A 224 -6.58 11.07 -0.30
CA LYS A 224 -7.98 11.47 -0.11
C LYS A 224 -8.48 12.27 -1.33
N VAL A 225 -9.63 11.88 -1.89
CA VAL A 225 -10.26 12.61 -3.00
C VAL A 225 -10.73 13.99 -2.54
N LYS A 226 -10.41 15.01 -3.35
CA LYS A 226 -10.83 16.41 -3.17
C LYS A 226 -11.60 16.89 -4.38
N ASP A 227 -12.58 17.77 -4.16
CA ASP A 227 -13.26 18.46 -5.26
C ASP A 227 -12.36 19.54 -5.90
N ALA A 228 -12.89 20.22 -6.92
CA ALA A 228 -12.16 21.29 -7.62
C ALA A 228 -11.79 22.49 -6.73
N ASN A 229 -12.42 22.64 -5.57
CA ASN A 229 -12.13 23.69 -4.59
C ASN A 229 -11.18 23.21 -3.49
N GLY A 230 -10.71 21.96 -3.55
CA GLY A 230 -9.84 21.35 -2.56
C GLY A 230 -10.55 20.81 -1.33
N VAL A 231 -11.88 20.67 -1.36
CA VAL A 231 -12.68 20.14 -0.24
C VAL A 231 -12.68 18.61 -0.30
N GLU A 232 -12.33 17.97 0.81
CA GLU A 232 -12.33 16.51 0.94
C GLU A 232 -13.74 15.93 0.78
N GLN A 233 -13.84 14.86 0.00
CA GLN A 233 -15.11 14.20 -0.33
C GLN A 233 -15.33 12.91 0.50
N ASN A 234 -14.45 12.63 1.45
CA ASN A 234 -14.48 11.40 2.22
C ASN A 234 -15.66 11.38 3.19
N LYS A 235 -16.44 10.31 3.13
CA LYS A 235 -17.52 10.04 4.09
C LYS A 235 -16.98 9.31 5.32
N PRO A 236 -17.56 9.55 6.51
CA PRO A 236 -17.19 8.79 7.70
C PRO A 236 -17.45 7.28 7.55
N ILE A 237 -16.43 6.49 7.89
CA ILE A 237 -16.55 5.05 8.10
C ILE A 237 -16.00 4.69 9.48
N THR A 238 -16.69 3.77 10.16
CA THR A 238 -16.26 3.20 11.44
C THR A 238 -15.82 1.76 11.23
N TYR A 239 -14.58 1.44 11.57
CA TYR A 239 -14.11 0.05 11.62
C TYR A 239 -14.30 -0.52 13.01
N VAL A 240 -14.86 -1.71 13.06
CA VAL A 240 -15.05 -2.51 14.27
C VAL A 240 -14.32 -3.85 14.09
N PRO A 241 -14.06 -4.59 15.17
CA PRO A 241 -13.30 -5.83 15.09
C PRO A 241 -14.02 -6.89 14.26
N TYR A 242 -13.24 -7.63 13.48
CA TYR A 242 -13.69 -8.85 12.79
C TYR A 242 -13.37 -10.12 13.60
N ASN A 243 -12.56 -9.98 14.65
CA ASN A 243 -12.26 -11.03 15.61
C ASN A 243 -12.13 -10.42 17.01
N GLU A 244 -12.81 -11.00 17.99
CA GLU A 244 -12.79 -10.59 19.39
C GLU A 244 -12.71 -11.83 20.28
N LYS A 245 -11.74 -11.89 21.20
CA LYS A 245 -11.61 -13.05 22.09
C LYS A 245 -10.92 -12.74 23.41
N LEU A 246 -11.28 -13.51 24.43
CA LEU A 246 -10.49 -13.66 25.65
C LEU A 246 -9.44 -14.75 25.41
N VAL A 247 -8.18 -14.44 25.71
CA VAL A 247 -7.07 -15.39 25.71
C VAL A 247 -6.66 -15.59 27.17
N VAL A 248 -6.65 -16.84 27.63
CA VAL A 248 -6.22 -17.20 28.99
C VAL A 248 -4.86 -17.87 28.92
N ASN A 249 -3.93 -17.41 29.74
CA ASN A 249 -2.63 -18.02 29.91
C ASN A 249 -2.73 -19.27 30.78
N SER A 250 -2.77 -20.43 30.15
CA SER A 250 -2.85 -21.72 30.87
C SER A 250 -1.49 -22.22 31.38
N SER A 251 -0.38 -21.53 31.06
CA SER A 251 0.98 -21.95 31.38
C SER A 251 1.55 -21.36 32.68
N GLY A 252 0.83 -20.41 33.30
CA GLY A 252 1.13 -19.86 34.64
C GLY A 252 2.43 -19.08 34.77
N ASN A 253 3.13 -18.74 33.68
CA ASN A 253 4.45 -18.10 33.72
C ASN A 253 4.62 -16.96 32.69
N THR A 254 3.53 -16.40 32.15
CA THR A 254 3.66 -15.26 31.23
C THR A 254 3.72 -13.98 32.03
N GLN A 255 4.85 -13.29 31.92
CA GLN A 255 5.04 -11.96 32.48
C GLN A 255 5.11 -10.93 31.37
N VAL A 256 4.49 -9.78 31.59
CA VAL A 256 4.65 -8.58 30.76
C VAL A 256 5.18 -7.48 31.67
N GLU A 257 6.37 -6.94 31.39
CA GLU A 257 7.03 -5.96 32.25
C GLU A 257 7.24 -6.45 33.71
N GLY A 258 7.43 -7.75 33.90
CA GLY A 258 7.61 -8.36 35.22
C GLY A 258 6.31 -8.60 36.02
N GLU A 259 5.15 -8.24 35.46
CA GLU A 259 3.84 -8.52 36.03
C GLU A 259 3.27 -9.81 35.41
N GLU A 260 2.79 -10.75 36.24
CA GLU A 260 2.13 -11.95 35.76
C GLU A 260 0.78 -11.62 35.12
N ILE A 261 0.56 -12.11 33.90
CA ILE A 261 -0.67 -11.89 33.15
C ILE A 261 -1.35 -13.23 32.89
N ASP A 262 -2.53 -13.39 33.48
CA ASP A 262 -3.35 -14.60 33.36
C ASP A 262 -4.29 -14.56 32.15
N LYS A 263 -4.60 -13.36 31.66
CA LYS A 263 -5.57 -13.18 30.58
C LYS A 263 -5.37 -11.90 29.80
N ALA A 264 -5.81 -11.89 28.55
CA ALA A 264 -5.83 -10.73 27.68
C ALA A 264 -7.09 -10.74 26.79
N LEU A 265 -7.62 -9.57 26.47
CA LEU A 265 -8.61 -9.42 25.41
C LEU A 265 -7.89 -9.06 24.12
N VAL A 266 -8.28 -9.71 23.02
CA VAL A 266 -7.70 -9.49 21.70
C VAL A 266 -8.80 -9.07 20.73
N TYR A 267 -8.60 -7.95 20.06
CA TYR A 267 -9.45 -7.45 18.99
C TYR A 267 -8.61 -7.29 17.73
N ASP A 268 -8.97 -7.93 16.62
CA ASP A 268 -8.32 -7.71 15.34
C ASP A 268 -9.21 -6.83 14.45
N LEU A 269 -8.65 -5.74 13.93
CA LEU A 269 -9.33 -4.75 13.07
C LEU A 269 -8.58 -4.55 11.75
N SER A 270 -9.27 -4.00 10.76
CA SER A 270 -8.68 -3.51 9.52
C SER A 270 -9.13 -2.06 9.25
N SER A 271 -8.33 -1.28 8.56
CA SER A 271 -8.72 0.07 8.10
C SER A 271 -8.05 0.45 6.79
N SER A 272 -8.59 1.47 6.09
CA SER A 272 -7.96 2.07 4.91
C SER A 272 -6.62 2.78 5.24
N ARG A 273 -6.05 3.54 4.31
CA ARG A 273 -4.79 4.29 4.47
C ARG A 273 -4.82 5.25 5.65
N MET A 274 -3.68 5.35 6.33
CA MET A 274 -3.45 6.28 7.44
C MET A 274 -2.79 7.55 6.90
N PHE A 275 -3.28 8.71 7.35
CA PHE A 275 -2.75 10.00 6.93
C PHE A 275 -2.21 10.76 8.14
N GLU A 276 -0.99 11.26 8.04
CA GLU A 276 -0.38 12.11 9.06
C GLU A 276 -1.16 13.43 9.18
N ARG A 277 -1.29 13.91 10.42
CA ARG A 277 -2.03 15.12 10.78
C ARG A 277 -1.52 16.41 10.12
N LYS A 278 -0.27 16.50 9.63
CA LYS A 278 0.24 17.74 8.99
C LYS A 278 -0.66 18.26 7.87
N ASN A 279 -1.36 17.36 7.17
CA ASN A 279 -2.32 17.70 6.11
C ASN A 279 -3.72 18.09 6.62
N ASP A 280 -4.00 17.86 7.91
CA ASP A 280 -5.31 17.94 8.58
C ASP A 280 -5.41 19.10 9.58
N VAL A 281 -4.31 19.83 9.83
CA VAL A 281 -4.30 20.97 10.75
C VAL A 281 -5.05 22.19 10.17
N SER A 282 -5.19 22.28 8.84
CA SER A 282 -5.76 23.44 8.15
C SER A 282 -7.29 23.43 8.04
N THR A 283 -7.97 22.35 8.40
CA THR A 283 -9.42 22.13 8.18
C THR A 283 -10.18 21.88 9.48
N ARG A 284 -9.74 22.45 10.61
CA ARG A 284 -10.52 22.45 11.86
C ARG A 284 -11.79 23.27 11.65
N ASN A 285 -12.83 22.64 11.10
CA ASN A 285 -14.16 23.20 11.01
C ASN A 285 -14.70 23.27 12.44
N THR A 286 -14.75 24.47 13.00
CA THR A 286 -15.17 24.72 14.39
C THR A 286 -16.64 24.35 14.65
N GLU A 287 -17.39 24.00 13.60
CA GLU A 287 -18.78 23.52 13.69
C GLU A 287 -18.93 21.99 13.53
N SER A 288 -17.89 21.27 13.11
CA SER A 288 -17.92 19.80 13.03
C SER A 288 -17.48 19.18 14.35
N THR A 289 -18.33 18.35 14.95
CA THR A 289 -17.96 17.49 16.08
C THR A 289 -17.22 16.22 15.65
N GLU A 290 -17.06 15.99 14.36
CA GLU A 290 -16.35 14.84 13.80
C GLU A 290 -14.93 15.25 13.42
N TYR A 291 -13.97 14.48 13.94
CA TYR A 291 -12.57 14.62 13.60
C TYR A 291 -12.32 14.11 12.17
N ASP A 292 -11.58 14.89 11.37
CA ASP A 292 -11.12 14.51 10.03
C ASP A 292 -9.99 13.44 10.09
N ASP A 293 -9.32 13.36 11.25
CA ASP A 293 -8.29 12.37 11.53
C ASP A 293 -8.84 11.06 12.11
N LYS A 294 -8.21 9.93 11.74
CA LYS A 294 -8.62 8.62 12.26
C LYS A 294 -8.38 8.57 13.77
N ARG A 295 -9.37 8.11 14.53
CA ARG A 295 -9.29 7.96 15.99
C ARG A 295 -9.57 6.55 16.43
N ILE A 296 -8.77 6.04 17.34
CA ILE A 296 -9.08 4.83 18.08
C ILE A 296 -9.86 5.20 19.33
N VAL A 297 -11.02 4.58 19.50
CA VAL A 297 -11.94 4.82 20.60
C VAL A 297 -12.22 3.51 21.31
N ILE A 298 -12.00 3.47 22.62
CA ILE A 298 -12.30 2.33 23.48
C ILE A 298 -13.26 2.78 24.57
N THR A 299 -14.41 2.11 24.66
CA THR A 299 -15.48 2.40 25.62
C THR A 299 -15.69 1.20 26.53
N ASP A 300 -15.76 1.42 27.84
CA ASP A 300 -16.25 0.42 28.78
C ASP A 300 -17.79 0.49 28.83
N LYS A 301 -18.45 -0.49 28.23
CA LYS A 301 -19.93 -0.53 28.08
C LYS A 301 -20.65 -0.67 29.41
N ARG A 302 -19.99 -1.15 30.46
CA ARG A 302 -20.62 -1.27 31.79
C ARG A 302 -20.84 0.09 32.45
N THR A 303 -19.92 1.01 32.22
CA THR A 303 -19.96 2.37 32.79
C THR A 303 -20.43 3.41 31.78
N GLY A 304 -20.40 3.09 30.49
CA GLY A 304 -20.62 4.04 29.40
C GLY A 304 -19.45 5.02 29.19
N LYS A 305 -18.33 4.85 29.91
CA LYS A 305 -17.19 5.76 29.86
C LYS A 305 -16.28 5.42 28.67
N VAL A 306 -15.92 6.44 27.90
CA VAL A 306 -14.81 6.35 26.93
C VAL A 306 -13.50 6.38 27.71
N ILE A 307 -12.77 5.27 27.68
CA ILE A 307 -11.52 5.07 28.44
C ILE A 307 -10.27 5.37 27.61
N PHE A 308 -10.42 5.47 26.29
CA PHE A 308 -9.37 5.90 25.36
C PHE A 308 -9.99 6.51 24.11
N ASN A 309 -9.48 7.67 23.69
CA ASN A 309 -9.95 8.36 22.50
C ASN A 309 -8.85 9.27 21.97
N HIS A 310 -8.03 8.77 21.05
CA HIS A 310 -6.86 9.49 20.55
C HIS A 310 -6.71 9.36 19.04
N SER A 311 -5.97 10.31 18.46
CA SER A 311 -5.56 10.28 17.06
C SER A 311 -4.71 9.04 16.81
N LEU A 312 -5.20 8.13 15.98
CA LEU A 312 -4.50 6.89 15.67
C LEU A 312 -3.25 7.14 14.80
N PRO A 313 -3.28 7.93 13.71
CA PRO A 313 -2.08 8.18 12.91
C PRO A 313 -0.94 8.79 13.72
N TRP A 314 -1.25 9.81 14.54
CA TRP A 314 -0.26 10.42 15.42
C TRP A 314 0.32 9.41 16.40
N PHE A 315 -0.55 8.61 17.03
CA PHE A 315 -0.14 7.60 18.00
C PHE A 315 0.79 6.54 17.39
N LEU A 316 0.49 6.07 16.17
CA LEU A 316 1.31 5.10 15.45
C LEU A 316 2.66 5.71 15.05
N ALA A 317 2.70 6.98 14.66
CA ALA A 317 3.92 7.68 14.24
C ALA A 317 4.93 7.91 15.38
N LEU A 318 4.52 7.78 16.65
CA LEU A 318 5.42 7.84 17.82
C LEU A 318 6.31 6.60 17.98
N CYS A 319 6.08 5.54 17.21
CA CYS A 319 6.85 4.30 17.29
C CYS A 319 8.35 4.52 16.99
N GLY A 320 9.24 4.01 17.86
CA GLY A 320 10.69 4.19 17.75
C GLY A 320 11.31 3.55 16.50
N GLU A 321 10.71 2.48 15.98
CA GLU A 321 11.12 1.83 14.72
C GLU A 321 11.23 2.82 13.55
N ARG A 322 10.35 3.83 13.51
CA ARG A 322 10.41 4.91 12.52
C ARG A 322 11.69 5.73 12.65
N THR A 323 12.04 6.13 13.87
CA THR A 323 13.22 6.95 14.17
C THR A 323 14.50 6.21 13.82
N ASP A 324 14.58 4.92 14.15
CA ASP A 324 15.75 4.08 13.86
C ASP A 324 15.98 3.93 12.35
N LYS A 325 14.91 3.94 11.55
CA LYS A 325 14.94 3.85 10.08
C LYS A 325 15.06 5.21 9.38
N GLY A 326 14.92 6.32 10.12
CA GLY A 326 15.00 7.68 9.57
C GLY A 326 13.82 8.05 8.65
N TRP A 327 12.65 7.44 8.85
CA TRP A 327 11.46 7.73 8.03
C TRP A 327 10.64 8.90 8.58
N GLU A 328 10.08 9.69 7.65
CA GLU A 328 9.04 10.66 7.96
C GLU A 328 7.77 9.94 8.44
N ASP A 329 6.91 10.65 9.16
CA ASP A 329 5.70 10.09 9.78
C ASP A 329 4.77 9.43 8.73
N GLN A 330 4.46 10.13 7.64
CA GLN A 330 3.64 9.58 6.55
C GLN A 330 4.30 8.37 5.87
N GLU A 331 5.62 8.41 5.65
CA GLU A 331 6.34 7.28 5.06
C GLU A 331 6.26 6.03 5.95
N TYR A 332 6.42 6.19 7.27
CA TYR A 332 6.22 5.07 8.20
C TYR A 332 4.79 4.55 8.20
N LEU A 333 3.80 5.45 8.21
CA LEU A 333 2.39 5.07 8.15
C LEU A 333 2.05 4.32 6.86
N ASP A 334 2.73 4.60 5.75
CA ASP A 334 2.52 3.90 4.48
C ASP A 334 3.27 2.56 4.42
N ARG A 335 4.50 2.50 4.95
CA ARG A 335 5.33 1.27 4.99
C ARG A 335 4.86 0.22 5.98
N GLN A 336 4.40 0.64 7.16
CA GLN A 336 3.87 -0.27 8.17
C GLN A 336 2.40 -0.57 7.86
N ASP A 337 2.08 -1.85 7.73
CA ASP A 337 0.74 -2.33 7.36
C ASP A 337 0.09 -3.21 8.44
N HIS A 338 0.85 -3.55 9.48
CA HIS A 338 0.36 -4.25 10.65
C HIS A 338 0.82 -3.55 11.94
N TYR A 339 -0.13 -3.31 12.85
CA TYR A 339 0.16 -2.71 14.14
C TYR A 339 -0.35 -3.58 15.28
N THR A 340 0.49 -3.83 16.27
CA THR A 340 0.08 -4.39 17.56
C THR A 340 0.04 -3.28 18.60
N LEU A 341 -1.15 -3.02 19.16
CA LEU A 341 -1.37 -2.01 20.19
C LEU A 341 -1.71 -2.70 21.51
N VAL A 342 -0.93 -2.46 22.56
CA VAL A 342 -1.15 -3.06 23.89
C VAL A 342 -1.60 -1.99 24.87
N PHE A 343 -2.76 -2.18 25.50
CA PHE A 343 -3.37 -1.27 26.46
C PHE A 343 -3.57 -1.94 27.82
N TYR A 344 -3.31 -1.22 28.91
CA TYR A 344 -3.63 -1.68 30.26
C TYR A 344 -4.94 -1.04 30.72
N VAL A 345 -5.96 -1.86 30.93
CA VAL A 345 -7.32 -1.39 31.18
C VAL A 345 -7.49 -1.05 32.66
N PRO A 346 -7.87 0.19 33.00
CA PRO A 346 -8.09 0.57 34.39
C PRO A 346 -9.22 -0.26 35.03
N SER A 347 -9.06 -0.58 36.31
CA SER A 347 -10.13 -1.19 37.11
C SER A 347 -11.34 -0.24 37.21
N PRO A 348 -12.59 -0.77 37.26
CA PRO A 348 -13.79 0.06 37.39
C PRO A 348 -13.69 0.97 38.62
N GLY A 349 -13.86 2.28 38.41
CA GLY A 349 -13.78 3.28 39.49
C GLY A 349 -12.38 3.80 39.81
N SER A 350 -11.34 3.36 39.08
CA SER A 350 -10.00 3.93 39.18
C SER A 350 -9.91 5.31 38.52
N ASP A 351 -9.11 6.21 39.11
CA ASP A 351 -8.69 7.49 38.51
C ASP A 351 -7.56 7.31 37.47
N TYR A 352 -7.10 6.06 37.24
CA TYR A 352 -6.04 5.75 36.29
C TYR A 352 -6.54 5.88 34.84
N HIS A 353 -5.73 6.51 33.99
CA HIS A 353 -5.99 6.67 32.57
C HIS A 353 -5.22 5.62 31.76
N MET A 354 -5.88 5.04 30.75
CA MET A 354 -5.30 4.01 29.87
C MET A 354 -4.03 4.49 29.15
N ASP A 355 -3.87 5.81 29.02
CA ASP A 355 -2.77 6.53 28.38
C ASP A 355 -1.38 6.31 29.02
N ALA A 356 -1.33 5.83 30.27
CA ALA A 356 -0.08 5.77 31.03
C ALA A 356 0.80 4.53 30.74
N ARG A 357 0.27 3.48 30.10
CA ARG A 357 1.04 2.29 29.69
C ARG A 357 0.49 1.77 28.36
N ILE A 358 1.06 2.22 27.23
CA ILE A 358 0.66 1.72 25.91
C ILE A 358 1.89 1.32 25.12
N LYS A 359 1.78 0.24 24.34
CA LYS A 359 2.84 -0.20 23.43
C LYS A 359 2.37 -0.23 21.98
N VAL A 360 3.23 0.18 21.06
CA VAL A 360 3.04 0.06 19.61
C VAL A 360 4.18 -0.77 19.04
N ASN A 361 3.88 -1.93 18.46
CA ASN A 361 4.89 -2.84 17.90
C ASN A 361 6.04 -3.15 18.88
N GLY A 362 5.70 -3.28 20.18
CA GLY A 362 6.67 -3.55 21.25
C GLY A 362 7.31 -2.31 21.90
N TRP A 363 7.20 -1.13 21.29
CA TRP A 363 7.75 0.12 21.83
C TRP A 363 6.83 0.73 22.88
N VAL A 364 7.36 1.00 24.08
CA VAL A 364 6.64 1.67 25.17
C VAL A 364 6.48 3.15 24.85
N LEU A 365 5.25 3.64 24.86
CA LEU A 365 4.95 5.06 24.72
C LEU A 365 4.62 5.66 26.09
N ASN A 366 5.36 6.71 26.46
CA ASN A 366 5.07 7.49 27.66
C ASN A 366 4.33 8.77 27.26
N LEU A 367 3.00 8.75 27.38
CA LEU A 367 2.15 9.86 26.96
C LEU A 367 2.12 11.05 27.94
N GLN A 368 2.79 10.98 29.11
CA GLN A 368 2.89 12.13 30.02
C GLN A 368 3.73 13.29 29.45
N ASN A 369 4.60 13.00 28.47
CA ASN A 369 5.48 13.98 27.83
C ASN A 369 5.14 14.22 26.35
N ALA A 370 4.16 13.52 25.81
CA ALA A 370 3.70 13.78 24.46
C ALA A 370 2.61 14.84 24.55
N ASP A 371 2.72 15.93 23.79
CA ASP A 371 1.70 16.97 23.72
C ASP A 371 0.38 16.34 23.23
N LEU A 372 -0.45 15.85 24.16
CA LEU A 372 -1.69 15.13 23.89
C LEU A 372 -2.81 16.05 23.41
N GLY A 373 -2.49 17.25 22.93
CA GLY A 373 -3.48 18.22 22.47
C GLY A 373 -4.62 18.38 23.46
N THR A 374 -4.31 18.75 24.71
CA THR A 374 -5.32 19.03 25.72
C THR A 374 -6.00 20.37 25.42
N LYS A 375 -7.10 20.32 24.67
CA LYS A 375 -8.40 20.98 24.90
C LYS A 375 -9.24 21.04 23.62
#